data_AF-A0A397SSS7-F1
#
_entry.id   AF-A0A397SSS7-F1
#
_cell.length_a   1.000
_cell.length_b   1.000
_cell.length_c   1.000
_cell.angle_alpha   90.00
_cell.angle_beta   90.00
_cell.angle_gamma   90.00
#
_symmetry.space_group_name_H-M   'P 1'
#
loop_
_entity.id
_entity.type
_entity.pdbx_description
1 polymer ?
#
loop_
_entity_poly.entity_id
_entity_poly.type
_entity_poly.pdbx_seq_one_letter_code
_entity_poly.pdbx_strand_id
1 'polypeptide(L)'
;MTSTAIPTLSSSPSGLNTGSSSTTEATPTSPKLASTSESNNTQSSTPAPNRGGRGKKGHHELLTEAEKKANHIASEQKRRQNIRLGFDQLVEIVPTLSQCHRSEALILQKSVEYIQQLLMQKNELKDRVKSLQATLGDA
;
A
#
# COMPACT_ATOMS: atom_id res chain seq x y z
N MET A 1 -1.38 63.68 -10.16
CA MET A 1 -2.68 64.09 -9.61
C MET A 1 -3.75 63.55 -10.53
N THR A 2 -4.85 63.04 -9.94
CA THR A 2 -6.07 62.47 -10.56
C THR A 2 -5.86 61.12 -11.29
N SER A 3 -6.75 60.12 -11.26
CA SER A 3 -7.91 59.81 -10.43
C SER A 3 -8.29 58.35 -10.72
N THR A 4 -8.66 57.62 -9.67
CA THR A 4 -9.62 56.51 -9.53
C THR A 4 -10.26 55.90 -10.77
N ALA A 5 -10.26 54.56 -10.86
CA ALA A 5 -11.46 53.72 -10.92
C ALA A 5 -11.15 52.20 -10.92
N ILE A 6 -11.77 51.51 -9.96
CA ILE A 6 -11.98 50.05 -9.89
C ILE A 6 -13.34 49.76 -10.55
N PRO A 7 -13.52 48.64 -11.27
CA PRO A 7 -14.82 48.01 -11.41
C PRO A 7 -14.92 46.69 -10.63
N THR A 8 -15.92 46.67 -9.76
CA THR A 8 -16.45 45.57 -8.95
C THR A 8 -17.20 44.52 -9.76
N LEU A 9 -17.01 43.25 -9.35
CA LEU A 9 -17.98 42.15 -9.15
C LEU A 9 -19.10 41.90 -10.19
N SER A 10 -19.11 40.68 -10.75
CA SER A 10 -20.36 40.00 -11.08
C SER A 10 -20.18 38.47 -11.01
N SER A 11 -20.88 37.88 -10.06
CA SER A 11 -21.07 36.44 -9.87
C SER A 11 -22.05 35.89 -10.91
N SER A 12 -21.78 34.71 -11.45
CA SER A 12 -22.82 33.73 -11.84
C SER A 12 -22.21 32.35 -12.12
N PRO A 13 -22.50 31.34 -11.30
CA PRO A 13 -22.36 29.93 -11.69
C PRO A 13 -23.64 29.48 -12.40
N SER A 14 -23.53 29.20 -13.70
CA SER A 14 -24.64 28.58 -14.46
C SER A 14 -24.62 27.08 -14.28
N GLY A 15 -25.67 26.56 -13.67
CA GLY A 15 -25.93 25.14 -13.51
C GLY A 15 -26.30 24.45 -14.82
N LEU A 16 -25.88 23.18 -14.93
CA LEU A 16 -26.42 22.22 -15.88
C LEU A 16 -27.09 21.12 -15.07
N ASN A 17 -28.40 21.29 -14.91
CA ASN A 17 -29.32 20.24 -14.49
C ASN A 17 -29.89 19.62 -15.77
N THR A 18 -29.49 18.39 -16.09
CA THR A 18 -30.20 17.53 -17.03
C THR A 18 -30.64 16.30 -16.28
N GLY A 19 -31.91 16.28 -15.90
CA GLY A 19 -32.57 15.09 -15.41
C GLY A 19 -32.78 14.09 -16.54
N SER A 20 -32.58 12.83 -16.22
CA SER A 20 -33.23 11.72 -16.92
C SER A 20 -33.61 10.69 -15.88
N SER A 21 -34.91 10.63 -15.65
CA SER A 21 -35.64 9.70 -14.79
C SER A 21 -35.45 8.26 -15.27
N SER A 22 -35.18 7.36 -14.34
CA SER A 22 -35.65 5.98 -14.44
C SER A 22 -36.13 5.54 -13.06
N THR A 23 -37.42 5.22 -13.05
CA THR A 23 -38.23 4.73 -11.95
C THR A 23 -37.91 3.26 -11.67
N THR A 24 -37.58 2.92 -10.42
CA THR A 24 -37.87 1.59 -9.87
C THR A 24 -38.27 1.74 -8.41
N GLU A 25 -39.51 1.35 -8.12
CA GLU A 25 -40.09 1.06 -6.81
C GLU A 25 -39.15 0.27 -5.88
N ALA A 26 -39.13 0.61 -4.59
CA ALA A 26 -39.34 -0.34 -3.49
C ALA A 26 -39.47 0.40 -2.15
N THR A 27 -40.39 -0.10 -1.34
CA THR A 27 -40.89 0.36 -0.03
C THR A 27 -39.85 0.27 1.11
N PRO A 28 -40.01 1.04 2.22
CA PRO A 28 -39.17 0.90 3.41
C PRO A 28 -39.89 0.09 4.51
N THR A 29 -39.33 -1.06 4.87
CA THR A 29 -39.63 -1.73 6.15
C THR A 29 -38.36 -2.35 6.71
N SER A 30 -37.90 -1.79 7.82
CA SER A 30 -36.79 -2.30 8.63
C SER A 30 -37.00 -3.75 9.06
N PRO A 31 -35.92 -4.55 9.16
CA PRO A 31 -35.62 -5.10 10.47
C PRO A 31 -34.13 -5.11 10.84
N LYS A 32 -33.93 -4.99 12.14
CA LYS A 32 -32.72 -5.16 12.94
C LYS A 32 -32.36 -6.66 13.04
N LEU A 33 -31.09 -7.01 12.84
CA LEU A 33 -30.25 -7.92 13.68
C LEU A 33 -29.25 -8.78 12.88
N ALA A 34 -28.04 -8.82 13.47
CA ALA A 34 -27.09 -9.93 13.55
C ALA A 34 -26.23 -10.27 12.31
N SER A 35 -25.05 -9.63 12.23
CA SER A 35 -23.86 -10.28 11.65
C SER A 35 -23.12 -11.03 12.74
N THR A 36 -23.18 -12.36 12.63
CA THR A 36 -22.30 -13.30 13.33
C THR A 36 -20.96 -13.27 12.60
N SER A 37 -19.90 -12.83 13.29
CA SER A 37 -18.53 -13.06 12.87
C SER A 37 -17.84 -13.80 14.00
N GLU A 38 -17.69 -15.10 13.79
CA GLU A 38 -16.96 -16.00 14.65
C GLU A 38 -15.48 -15.63 14.62
N SER A 39 -14.92 -15.33 15.79
CA SER A 39 -13.51 -15.56 16.10
C SER A 39 -13.40 -15.72 17.61
N ASN A 40 -13.57 -16.97 18.04
CA ASN A 40 -13.15 -17.44 19.35
C ASN A 40 -11.62 -17.31 19.45
N ASN A 41 -11.12 -16.43 20.32
CA ASN A 41 -10.13 -16.90 21.27
C ASN A 41 -10.20 -16.10 22.58
N THR A 42 -10.55 -16.86 23.61
CA THR A 42 -10.69 -16.53 25.01
C THR A 42 -9.33 -16.17 25.61
N GLN A 43 -9.24 -15.01 26.26
CA GLN A 43 -8.48 -14.87 27.50
C GLN A 43 -8.95 -13.67 28.31
N SER A 44 -9.84 -13.98 29.24
CA SER A 44 -10.29 -13.16 30.35
C SER A 44 -9.14 -12.91 31.33
N SER A 45 -8.86 -11.65 31.62
CA SER A 45 -8.40 -11.24 32.95
C SER A 45 -8.82 -9.79 33.21
N THR A 46 -9.78 -9.63 34.12
CA THR A 46 -10.14 -8.36 34.72
C THR A 46 -9.09 -8.00 35.79
N PRO A 47 -8.59 -6.75 35.86
CA PRO A 47 -7.89 -6.29 37.06
C PRO A 47 -8.86 -5.47 37.92
N ALA A 48 -9.20 -6.01 39.10
CA ALA A 48 -9.83 -5.26 40.18
C ALA A 48 -8.88 -4.14 40.69
N PRO A 49 -9.40 -3.04 41.27
CA PRO A 49 -8.57 -1.91 41.69
C PRO A 49 -7.94 -2.19 43.05
N ASN A 50 -6.65 -2.48 43.09
CA ASN A 50 -5.91 -2.54 44.36
C ASN A 50 -5.26 -1.19 44.66
N ARG A 51 -5.64 -0.58 45.79
CA ARG A 51 -5.06 0.65 46.30
C ARG A 51 -3.72 0.35 46.97
N GLY A 52 -2.71 1.16 46.66
CA GLY A 52 -1.55 1.37 47.54
C GLY A 52 -0.23 0.79 47.02
N GLY A 53 0.70 1.68 46.67
CA GLY A 53 2.09 1.29 46.43
C GLY A 53 2.87 2.32 45.62
N ARG A 54 3.50 3.28 46.30
CA ARG A 54 4.42 4.27 45.73
C ARG A 54 5.54 3.59 44.95
N GLY A 55 5.60 3.88 43.66
CA GLY A 55 6.79 3.77 42.84
C GLY A 55 6.69 4.79 41.72
N LYS A 56 7.46 5.88 41.80
CA LYS A 56 7.67 6.83 40.70
C LYS A 56 8.35 6.08 39.55
N LYS A 57 7.58 5.32 38.77
CA LYS A 57 7.93 5.08 37.37
C LYS A 57 7.44 6.33 36.66
N GLY A 58 8.40 7.12 36.16
CA GLY A 58 8.13 8.30 35.37
C GLY A 58 7.04 7.99 34.37
N HIS A 59 6.11 8.92 34.24
CA HIS A 59 5.01 8.90 33.30
C HIS A 59 5.51 8.36 31.95
N HIS A 60 5.33 7.06 31.68
CA HIS A 60 5.32 6.57 30.31
C HIS A 60 3.97 7.03 29.78
N GLU A 61 3.91 8.35 29.56
CA GLU A 61 2.83 9.11 29.01
C GLU A 61 2.38 8.30 27.79
N LEU A 62 1.20 7.70 27.87
CA LEU A 62 0.62 7.08 26.69
C LEU A 62 0.68 8.15 25.61
N LEU A 63 1.37 7.86 24.50
CA LEU A 63 1.49 8.77 23.36
C LEU A 63 0.14 9.47 23.17
N THR A 64 0.16 10.80 23.21
CA THR A 64 -1.06 11.60 23.04
C THR A 64 -1.72 11.20 21.72
N GLU A 65 -3.03 11.41 21.58
CA GLU A 65 -3.73 11.07 20.34
C GLU A 65 -3.10 11.77 19.11
N ALA A 66 -2.61 12.99 19.32
CA ALA A 66 -1.84 13.74 18.33
C ALA A 66 -0.51 13.06 17.97
N GLU A 67 0.27 12.61 18.96
CA GLU A 67 1.53 11.89 18.74
C GLU A 67 1.33 10.53 18.09
N LYS A 68 0.29 9.78 18.48
CA LYS A 68 -0.08 8.52 17.83
C LYS A 68 -0.41 8.74 16.36
N LYS A 69 -1.19 9.77 16.04
CA LYS A 69 -1.52 10.13 14.65
C LYS A 69 -0.28 10.54 13.87
N ALA A 70 0.60 11.35 14.45
CA ALA A 70 1.85 11.77 13.83
C ALA A 70 2.78 10.58 13.56
N ASN A 71 2.95 9.69 14.56
CA ASN A 71 3.78 8.49 14.43
C ASN A 71 3.21 7.51 13.39
N HIS A 72 1.89 7.34 13.33
CA HIS A 72 1.24 6.53 12.30
C HIS A 72 1.53 7.06 10.89
N ILE A 73 1.37 8.37 10.67
CA ILE A 73 1.67 9.01 9.38
C ILE A 73 3.16 8.81 9.01
N ALA A 74 4.07 9.06 9.95
CA ALA A 74 5.50 8.90 9.72
C ALA A 74 5.89 7.45 9.40
N SER A 75 5.33 6.49 10.15
CA SER A 75 5.58 5.07 9.95
C SER A 75 5.07 4.58 8.59
N GLU A 76 3.88 5.02 8.18
CA GLU A 76 3.31 4.68 6.87
C GLU A 76 4.07 5.35 5.72
N GLN A 77 4.52 6.59 5.89
CA GLN A 77 5.37 7.25 4.89
C GLN A 77 6.70 6.51 4.70
N LYS A 78 7.35 6.11 5.80
CA LYS A 78 8.57 5.30 5.76
C LYS A 78 8.31 3.95 5.08
N ARG A 79 7.22 3.28 5.41
CA ARG A 79 6.82 2.02 4.76
C ARG A 79 6.64 2.20 3.25
N ARG A 80 5.92 3.23 2.82
CA ARG A 80 5.72 3.53 1.38
C ARG A 80 7.02 3.88 0.67
N GLN A 81 7.93 4.59 1.35
CA GLN A 81 9.25 4.89 0.78
C GLN A 81 10.06 3.62 0.55
N ASN A 82 10.08 2.71 1.52
CA ASN A 82 10.79 1.44 1.38
C ASN A 82 10.24 0.60 0.22
N ILE A 83 8.91 0.57 0.03
CA ILE A 83 8.29 -0.13 -1.09
C ILE A 83 8.75 0.48 -2.42
N ARG A 84 8.74 1.82 -2.54
CA ARG A 84 9.22 2.51 -3.76
C ARG A 84 10.68 2.19 -4.08
N LEU A 85 11.55 2.23 -3.07
CA LEU A 85 12.96 1.86 -3.24
C LEU A 85 13.13 0.41 -3.72
N GLY A 86 12.28 -0.51 -3.25
CA GLY A 86 12.28 -1.89 -3.75
C GLY A 86 11.91 -1.98 -5.24
N PHE A 87 10.93 -1.19 -5.69
CA PHE A 87 10.59 -1.12 -7.12
C PHE A 87 11.69 -0.48 -7.96
N ASP A 88 12.36 0.55 -7.45
CA ASP A 88 13.49 1.19 -8.14
C ASP A 88 14.64 0.19 -8.35
N GLN A 89 14.94 -0.64 -7.34
CA GLN A 89 15.94 -1.73 -7.46
C GLN A 89 15.54 -2.79 -8.49
N LEU A 90 14.25 -3.15 -8.57
CA LEU A 90 13.78 -4.08 -9.60
C LEU A 90 13.97 -3.51 -11.01
N VAL A 91 13.72 -2.22 -11.20
CA VAL A 91 13.91 -1.56 -12.50
C VAL A 91 15.38 -1.52 -12.91
N GLU A 92 16.30 -1.35 -11.95
CA GLU A 92 17.75 -1.36 -12.21
C GLU A 92 18.27 -2.73 -12.63
N ILE A 93 17.82 -3.80 -11.95
CA ILE A 93 18.33 -5.17 -12.17
C ILE A 93 17.72 -5.83 -13.41
N VAL A 94 16.47 -5.50 -13.74
CA VAL A 94 15.76 -6.14 -14.87
C VAL A 94 16.04 -5.35 -16.16
N PRO A 95 16.82 -5.88 -17.12
CA PRO A 95 17.29 -5.11 -18.29
C PRO A 95 16.14 -4.58 -19.15
N THR A 96 15.05 -5.33 -19.22
CA THR A 96 13.86 -5.00 -20.01
C THR A 96 13.10 -3.80 -19.45
N LEU A 97 13.36 -3.40 -18.19
CA LEU A 97 12.64 -2.31 -17.52
C LEU A 97 13.31 -0.93 -17.65
N SER A 98 14.56 -0.87 -18.12
CA SER A 98 15.40 0.33 -18.12
C SER A 98 14.86 1.56 -18.88
N GLN A 99 13.99 1.37 -19.89
CA GLN A 99 13.68 2.44 -20.85
C GLN A 99 12.31 3.12 -20.68
N CYS A 100 11.29 2.50 -20.08
CA CYS A 100 9.95 3.11 -20.03
C CYS A 100 8.93 2.35 -19.13
N HIS A 101 9.13 2.30 -17.81
CA HIS A 101 8.17 1.58 -16.97
C HIS A 101 7.81 2.38 -15.71
N ARG A 102 6.57 2.86 -15.65
CA ARG A 102 5.99 3.53 -14.46
C ARG A 102 4.94 2.69 -13.73
N SER A 103 4.46 1.59 -14.34
CA SER A 103 3.40 0.79 -13.73
C SER A 103 3.98 -0.36 -12.90
N GLU A 104 3.58 -0.40 -11.62
CA GLU A 104 3.99 -1.42 -10.65
C GLU A 104 3.67 -2.84 -11.14
N ALA A 105 2.52 -3.03 -11.79
CA ALA A 105 2.12 -4.32 -12.34
C ALA A 105 3.06 -4.84 -13.45
N LEU A 106 3.52 -3.96 -14.35
CA LEU A 106 4.46 -4.36 -15.41
C LEU A 106 5.84 -4.67 -14.84
N ILE A 107 6.29 -3.92 -13.83
CA ILE A 107 7.58 -4.18 -13.16
C ILE A 107 7.56 -5.61 -12.58
N LEU A 108 6.50 -5.99 -11.86
CA LEU A 108 6.38 -7.33 -11.31
C LEU A 108 6.32 -8.40 -12.40
N GLN A 109 5.52 -8.19 -13.44
CA GLN A 109 5.39 -9.15 -14.55
C GLN A 109 6.74 -9.39 -15.25
N LYS A 110 7.47 -8.33 -15.60
CA LYS A 110 8.77 -8.43 -16.26
C LYS A 110 9.85 -8.99 -15.34
N SER A 111 9.76 -8.73 -14.05
CA SER A 111 10.65 -9.36 -13.06
C SER A 111 10.47 -10.88 -13.05
N VAL A 112 9.24 -11.38 -13.07
CA VAL A 112 8.96 -12.82 -13.14
C VAL A 112 9.48 -13.44 -14.44
N GLU A 113 9.23 -12.78 -15.57
CA GLU A 113 9.73 -13.22 -16.89
C GLU A 113 11.27 -13.32 -16.90
N TYR A 114 11.95 -12.33 -16.32
CA TYR A 114 13.40 -12.32 -16.24
C TYR A 114 13.95 -13.44 -15.35
N ILE A 115 13.31 -13.73 -14.21
CA ILE A 115 13.69 -14.86 -13.36
C ILE A 115 13.59 -16.18 -14.13
N GLN A 116 12.52 -16.38 -14.91
CA GLN A 116 12.36 -17.59 -15.73
C GLN A 116 13.47 -17.71 -16.79
N GLN A 117 13.82 -16.60 -17.46
CA GLN A 117 14.93 -16.56 -18.42
C GLN A 117 16.27 -16.93 -17.76
N LEU A 118 16.57 -16.39 -16.58
CA LEU A 118 17.79 -16.72 -15.83
C LEU A 118 17.85 -18.20 -15.44
N LEU A 119 16.73 -18.79 -15.02
CA LEU A 119 16.67 -20.22 -14.69
C LEU A 119 16.93 -21.10 -15.92
N MET A 120 16.36 -20.73 -17.07
CA MET A 120 16.60 -21.42 -18.34
C MET A 120 18.08 -21.35 -18.74
N GLN A 121 18.69 -20.16 -18.73
CA GLN A 121 20.11 -19.97 -19.04
C GLN A 121 21.01 -20.73 -18.06
N LYS A 122 20.68 -20.74 -16.77
CA LYS A 122 21.43 -21.50 -15.76
C LYS A 122 21.36 -23.01 -16.01
N ASN A 123 20.23 -23.53 -16.46
CA ASN A 123 20.11 -24.96 -16.80
C ASN A 123 20.91 -25.29 -18.06
N GLU A 124 20.79 -24.47 -19.11
CA GLU A 124 21.55 -24.63 -20.34
C GLU A 124 23.06 -24.64 -20.08
N LEU A 125 23.57 -23.69 -19.30
CA LEU A 125 24.98 -23.65 -18.93
C LEU A 125 25.39 -24.89 -18.13
N LYS A 126 24.55 -25.38 -17.21
CA LYS A 126 24.84 -26.63 -16.49
C LYS A 126 24.92 -27.83 -17.41
N ASP A 127 24.04 -27.92 -18.41
CA ASP A 127 24.03 -29.04 -19.34
C ASP A 127 25.23 -28.98 -20.29
N ARG A 128 25.65 -27.78 -20.72
CA ARG A 128 26.92 -27.57 -21.44
C ARG A 128 28.14 -27.96 -20.62
N VAL A 129 28.18 -27.65 -19.32
CA VAL A 129 29.28 -28.07 -18.45
C VAL A 129 29.33 -29.60 -18.33
N LYS A 130 28.19 -30.27 -18.14
CA LYS A 130 28.14 -31.73 -18.08
C LYS A 130 28.58 -32.39 -19.38
N SER A 131 28.14 -31.87 -20.53
CA SER A 131 28.53 -32.44 -21.83
C SER A 131 30.04 -32.30 -22.06
N LEU A 132 30.61 -31.14 -21.75
CA LEU A 132 32.05 -30.92 -21.84
C LEU A 132 32.84 -31.82 -20.87
N GLN A 133 32.35 -32.01 -19.65
CA GLN A 133 32.95 -32.94 -18.68
C GLN A 133 32.91 -34.38 -19.18
N ALA A 134 31.81 -34.81 -19.79
CA ALA A 134 31.72 -36.15 -20.38
C ALA A 134 32.73 -36.32 -21.53
N THR A 135 32.84 -35.33 -22.42
CA THR A 135 33.80 -35.40 -23.54
C THR A 135 35.26 -35.36 -23.10
N LEU A 136 35.58 -34.70 -21.97
CA LEU A 136 36.94 -34.60 -21.46
C LEU A 136 37.33 -35.77 -20.54
N GLY A 137 36.35 -36.40 -19.89
CA GLY A 137 36.57 -37.55 -19.00
C GLY A 137 36.70 -38.90 -19.71
N ASP A 138 36.47 -38.96 -21.02
CA ASP A 138 36.59 -40.15 -21.88
C ASP A 138 37.96 -40.22 -22.63
N ALA A 139 39.02 -39.59 -22.10
CA ALA A 139 40.38 -39.61 -22.65
C ALA A 139 41.41 -40.22 -21.67
#